data_AF-A0A7S8IZU7-F1
#
_entry.id   AF-A0A7S8IZU7-F1
#
_cell.length_a   1.000
_cell.length_b   1.000
_cell.length_c   1.000
_cell.angle_alpha   90.00
_cell.angle_beta   90.00
_cell.angle_gamma   90.00
#
_symmetry.space_group_name_H-M   'P 1'
#
loop_
_entity.id
_entity.type
_entity.pdbx_description
1 polymer ?
#
loop_
_entity_poly.entity_id
_entity_poly.type
_entity_poly.pdbx_seq_one_letter_code
_entity_poly.pdbx_strand_id
1 'polypeptide(L)'
;MWLQRCLFGVLLVGTIGENTVFAERGEVAAAPAVSRVEVVLAYQYRTREAELKQDFSQAGFANVHFQFARMGQPPQNIGLGREVTAEKAREAIRLALKYNLGVTILLPERLFPPRFITIASSNYDDTVEYSISQEALEKLRDPELSTEAFHLLYRDLTSAHINSERRYR
;
A
#
# COMPACT_ATOMS: atom_id res chain seq x y z
N MET A 1 -2.48 0.59 73.53
CA MET A 1 -2.33 -0.81 73.95
C MET A 1 -2.70 -1.66 72.74
N TRP A 2 -1.77 -2.05 71.87
CA TRP A 2 -0.84 -3.18 72.01
C TRP A 2 -1.52 -4.49 72.42
N LEU A 3 -1.57 -5.43 71.45
CA LEU A 3 -1.39 -6.89 71.48
C LEU A 3 -2.48 -7.61 70.65
N GLN A 4 -2.14 -8.16 69.47
CA GLN A 4 -1.42 -9.43 69.24
C GLN A 4 -2.43 -10.56 69.01
N ARG A 5 -2.34 -11.22 67.85
CA ARG A 5 -2.01 -12.65 67.74
C ARG A 5 -2.16 -13.13 66.29
N CYS A 6 -1.07 -13.65 65.76
CA CYS A 6 -1.02 -14.52 64.60
C CYS A 6 -1.86 -15.77 64.85
N LEU A 7 -2.55 -16.30 63.84
CA LEU A 7 -2.75 -17.75 63.75
C LEU A 7 -2.94 -18.22 62.31
N PHE A 8 -2.31 -19.36 62.07
CA PHE A 8 -2.18 -20.16 60.87
C PHE A 8 -3.51 -20.54 60.20
N GLY A 9 -3.45 -20.72 58.88
CA GLY A 9 -4.50 -21.40 58.12
C GLY A 9 -4.18 -21.54 56.64
N VAL A 10 -3.12 -22.27 56.30
CA VAL A 10 -2.94 -22.78 54.93
C VAL A 10 -3.89 -23.95 54.75
N LEU A 11 -4.89 -23.80 53.89
CA LEU A 11 -5.71 -24.91 53.39
C LEU A 11 -5.51 -25.01 51.88
N LEU A 12 -4.75 -26.01 51.46
CA LEU A 12 -4.54 -26.40 50.08
C LEU A 12 -5.75 -27.26 49.67
N VAL A 13 -6.64 -26.71 48.83
CA VAL A 13 -7.69 -27.50 48.17
C VAL A 13 -7.29 -27.60 46.70
N GLY A 14 -6.81 -28.78 46.31
CA GLY A 14 -6.54 -29.13 44.93
C GLY A 14 -7.85 -29.33 44.17
N THR A 15 -8.05 -28.57 43.11
CA THR A 15 -9.01 -28.88 42.06
C THR A 15 -8.23 -29.33 40.82
N ILE A 16 -8.46 -30.58 40.42
CA ILE A 16 -7.94 -31.14 39.17
C ILE A 16 -8.81 -30.52 38.06
N GLY A 17 -8.28 -29.50 37.38
CA GLY A 17 -8.87 -28.98 36.16
C GLY A 17 -8.48 -29.88 34.99
N GLU A 18 -9.44 -30.63 34.45
CA GLU A 18 -9.30 -31.24 33.13
C GLU A 18 -9.25 -30.10 32.10
N ASN A 19 -8.04 -29.77 31.64
CA ASN A 19 -7.87 -28.86 30.52
C ASN A 19 -8.25 -29.61 29.24
N THR A 20 -9.52 -29.51 28.87
CA THR A 20 -9.98 -29.82 27.51
C THR A 20 -9.32 -28.81 26.57
N VAL A 21 -8.21 -29.20 25.95
CA VAL A 21 -7.58 -28.43 24.89
C VAL A 21 -8.48 -28.54 23.67
N PHE A 22 -9.35 -27.56 23.48
CA PHE A 22 -9.97 -27.32 22.18
C PHE A 22 -8.86 -26.88 21.23
N ALA A 23 -8.48 -27.77 20.31
CA ALA A 23 -7.66 -27.40 19.18
C ALA A 23 -8.50 -26.48 18.28
N GLU A 24 -8.34 -25.17 18.44
CA GLU A 24 -8.81 -24.22 17.44
C GLU A 24 -8.08 -24.51 16.13
N ARG A 25 -8.85 -24.93 15.13
CA ARG A 25 -8.42 -25.04 13.75
C ARG A 25 -8.03 -23.63 13.30
N GLY A 26 -6.73 -23.35 13.28
CA GLY A 26 -6.20 -22.04 12.93
C GLY A 26 -6.85 -21.49 11.67
N GLU A 27 -7.57 -20.38 11.83
CA GLU A 27 -8.02 -19.55 10.73
C GLU A 27 -6.76 -19.05 10.02
N VAL A 28 -6.52 -19.53 8.80
CA VAL A 28 -5.41 -19.04 7.99
C VAL A 28 -5.73 -17.59 7.70
N ALA A 29 -5.05 -16.67 8.38
CA ALA A 29 -5.26 -15.24 8.22
C ALA A 29 -5.28 -14.88 6.73
N ALA A 30 -6.39 -14.27 6.29
CA ALA A 30 -6.55 -13.89 4.90
C ALA A 30 -5.37 -13.03 4.45
N ALA A 31 -4.84 -13.33 3.26
CA ALA A 31 -3.69 -12.61 2.73
C ALA A 31 -4.05 -11.11 2.55
N PRO A 32 -3.16 -10.15 2.87
CA PRO A 32 -3.50 -8.73 2.84
C PRO A 32 -3.86 -8.25 1.42
N ALA A 33 -4.80 -7.32 1.26
CA ALA A 33 -5.16 -6.80 -0.06
C ALA A 33 -3.96 -6.22 -0.83
N VAL A 34 -3.02 -5.60 -0.12
CA VAL A 34 -1.73 -5.12 -0.66
C VAL A 34 -0.60 -5.64 0.21
N SER A 35 0.37 -6.31 -0.40
CA SER A 35 1.51 -6.94 0.27
C SER A 35 2.64 -5.96 0.59
N ARG A 36 2.88 -4.97 -0.28
CA ARG A 36 3.93 -3.95 -0.12
C ARG A 36 3.63 -2.73 -0.97
N VAL A 37 3.95 -1.56 -0.42
CA VAL A 37 3.95 -0.29 -1.12
C VAL A 37 5.36 0.31 -1.05
N GLU A 38 5.92 0.69 -2.19
CA GLU A 38 7.15 1.47 -2.26
C GLU A 38 6.87 2.87 -2.74
N VAL A 39 7.39 3.87 -2.03
CA VAL A 39 7.10 5.27 -2.31
C VAL A 39 8.39 6.06 -2.27
N VAL A 40 8.69 6.78 -3.35
CA VAL A 40 9.75 7.80 -3.33
C VAL A 40 9.09 9.17 -3.14
N LEU A 41 9.53 9.93 -2.15
CA LEU A 41 9.01 11.24 -1.82
C LEU A 41 10.09 12.32 -1.97
N ALA A 42 9.67 13.57 -2.14
CA ALA A 42 10.61 14.70 -2.12
C ALA A 42 11.29 14.80 -0.74
N TYR A 43 12.57 15.19 -0.70
CA TYR A 43 13.39 15.21 0.52
C TYR A 43 12.76 15.98 1.69
N GLN A 44 11.99 17.02 1.39
CA GLN A 44 11.28 17.85 2.38
C GLN A 44 10.29 17.07 3.26
N TYR A 45 9.85 15.89 2.83
CA TYR A 45 8.95 15.05 3.61
C TYR A 45 9.67 14.16 4.64
N ARG A 46 11.01 14.09 4.62
CA ARG A 46 11.78 13.18 5.49
C ARG A 46 11.53 13.36 6.99
N THR A 47 11.22 14.60 7.42
CA THR A 47 10.97 14.93 8.83
C THR A 47 9.53 14.63 9.26
N ARG A 48 8.66 14.29 8.30
CA ARG A 48 7.23 13.98 8.51
C ARG A 48 6.91 12.50 8.31
N GLU A 49 7.91 11.62 8.40
CA GLU A 49 7.74 10.18 8.13
C GLU A 49 6.68 9.53 9.02
N ALA A 50 6.54 9.95 10.28
CA ALA A 50 5.51 9.44 11.18
C ALA A 50 4.08 9.78 10.69
N GLU A 51 3.86 11.03 10.26
CA GLU A 51 2.59 11.48 9.69
C GLU A 51 2.28 10.73 8.38
N LEU A 52 3.29 10.52 7.54
CA LEU A 52 3.17 9.74 6.30
C LEU A 52 2.76 8.29 6.58
N LYS A 53 3.45 7.63 7.52
CA LYS A 53 3.10 6.25 7.93
C LYS A 53 1.66 6.18 8.40
N GLN A 54 1.19 7.17 9.15
CA GLN A 54 -0.18 7.21 9.63
C GLN A 54 -1.20 7.36 8.50
N ASP A 55 -1.00 8.29 7.55
CA ASP A 55 -1.92 8.49 6.42
C ASP A 55 -1.97 7.24 5.51
N PHE A 56 -0.82 6.64 5.21
CA PHE A 56 -0.77 5.40 4.44
C PHE A 56 -1.43 4.23 5.20
N SER A 57 -1.24 4.14 6.51
CA SER A 57 -1.92 3.13 7.33
C SER A 57 -3.44 3.32 7.31
N GLN A 58 -3.93 4.56 7.38
CA GLN A 58 -5.36 4.89 7.30
C GLN A 58 -5.96 4.53 5.93
N ALA A 59 -5.16 4.62 4.86
CA ALA A 59 -5.53 4.14 3.53
C ALA A 59 -5.54 2.59 3.40
N GLY A 60 -5.09 1.86 4.44
CA GLY A 60 -5.03 0.41 4.48
C GLY A 60 -3.71 -0.18 3.96
N PHE A 61 -2.64 0.61 3.91
CA PHE A 61 -1.30 0.16 3.56
C PHE A 61 -0.45 -0.07 4.82
N ALA A 62 -0.37 -1.34 5.26
CA ALA A 62 0.36 -1.70 6.47
C ALA A 62 1.89 -1.87 6.26
N ASN A 63 2.31 -2.20 5.03
CA ASN A 63 3.71 -2.46 4.69
C ASN A 63 4.20 -1.44 3.66
N VAL A 64 4.69 -0.30 4.14
CA VAL A 64 5.12 0.83 3.29
C VAL A 64 6.59 1.12 3.51
N HIS A 65 7.32 1.26 2.41
CA HIS A 65 8.72 1.64 2.42
C HIS A 65 8.90 3.01 1.75
N PHE A 66 9.30 3.99 2.55
CA PHE A 66 9.59 5.35 2.10
C PHE A 66 11.06 5.49 1.71
N GLN A 67 11.28 6.05 0.53
CA GLN A 67 12.57 6.58 0.11
C GLN A 67 12.42 8.09 -0.11
N PHE A 68 13.50 8.83 0.08
CA PHE A 68 13.49 10.28 -0.09
C PHE A 68 14.50 10.68 -1.16
N ALA A 69 14.02 11.27 -2.25
CA ALA A 69 14.87 11.73 -3.35
C ALA A 69 15.84 12.80 -2.84
N ARG A 70 17.15 12.56 -2.97
CA ARG A 70 18.18 13.51 -2.48
C ARG A 70 18.28 14.76 -3.33
N MET A 71 17.94 14.67 -4.61
CA MET A 71 17.96 15.78 -5.57
C MET A 71 16.79 15.65 -6.54
N GLY A 72 16.29 16.80 -7.01
CA GLY A 72 15.16 16.86 -7.93
C GLY A 72 13.82 16.51 -7.29
N GLN A 73 12.78 16.47 -8.13
CA GLN A 73 11.47 15.96 -7.75
C GLN A 73 11.39 14.48 -8.13
N PRO A 74 10.76 13.62 -7.31
CA PRO A 74 10.44 12.26 -7.73
C PRO A 74 9.58 12.27 -9.01
N PRO A 75 9.68 11.22 -9.86
CA PRO A 75 8.83 11.11 -11.04
C PRO A 75 7.35 10.98 -10.65
N GLN A 76 6.45 11.31 -11.56
CA GLN A 76 5.00 11.26 -11.36
C GLN A 76 4.39 9.95 -11.89
N ASN A 77 5.12 8.84 -11.71
CA ASN A 77 4.70 7.53 -12.15
C ASN A 77 4.05 6.70 -11.03
N ILE A 78 3.15 5.79 -11.41
CA ILE A 78 2.54 4.82 -10.51
C ILE A 78 2.44 3.45 -11.19
N GLY A 79 2.71 2.40 -10.42
CA GLY A 79 2.64 1.01 -10.87
C GLY A 79 1.89 0.14 -9.88
N LEU A 80 1.12 -0.81 -10.39
CA LEU A 80 0.22 -1.66 -9.62
C LEU A 80 0.36 -3.12 -10.05
N GLY A 81 0.33 -4.06 -9.11
CA GLY A 81 0.22 -5.48 -9.42
C GLY A 81 -1.19 -5.90 -9.82
N ARG A 82 -1.29 -7.00 -10.57
CA ARG A 82 -2.55 -7.54 -11.16
C ARG A 82 -3.63 -8.00 -10.17
N GLU A 83 -3.35 -8.03 -8.87
CA GLU A 83 -4.27 -8.43 -7.78
C GLU A 83 -4.54 -7.28 -6.77
N VAL A 84 -4.11 -6.05 -7.09
CA VAL A 84 -4.45 -4.87 -6.28
C VAL A 84 -5.90 -4.48 -6.56
N THR A 85 -6.76 -4.43 -5.54
CA THR A 85 -8.16 -4.05 -5.73
C THR A 85 -8.30 -2.61 -6.25
N ALA A 86 -9.36 -2.31 -7.00
CA ALA A 86 -9.61 -0.95 -7.50
C ALA A 86 -9.66 0.07 -6.36
N GLU A 87 -10.26 -0.29 -5.21
CA GLU A 87 -10.27 0.55 -4.02
C GLU A 87 -8.86 0.94 -3.57
N LYS A 88 -7.94 -0.05 -3.46
CA LYS A 88 -6.57 0.22 -3.03
C LYS A 88 -5.74 0.91 -4.09
N ALA A 89 -5.99 0.66 -5.37
CA ALA A 89 -5.39 1.43 -6.45
C ALA A 89 -5.80 2.91 -6.38
N ARG A 90 -7.09 3.21 -6.14
CA ARG A 90 -7.59 4.58 -5.97
C ARG A 90 -6.97 5.29 -4.76
N GLU A 91 -6.80 4.60 -3.64
CA GLU A 91 -6.09 5.15 -2.48
C GLU A 91 -4.62 5.46 -2.80
N ALA A 92 -3.93 4.60 -3.55
CA ALA A 92 -2.56 4.85 -3.98
C ALA A 92 -2.48 6.08 -4.92
N ILE A 93 -3.42 6.20 -5.86
CA ILE A 93 -3.53 7.39 -6.73
C ILE A 93 -3.77 8.65 -5.89
N ARG A 94 -4.69 8.61 -4.91
CA ARG A 94 -4.96 9.74 -4.00
C ARG A 94 -3.70 10.18 -3.25
N LEU A 95 -2.92 9.25 -2.72
CA LEU A 95 -1.68 9.54 -2.00
C LEU A 95 -0.59 10.09 -2.94
N ALA A 96 -0.48 9.55 -4.15
CA ALA A 96 0.44 10.06 -5.16
C ALA A 96 0.10 11.51 -5.56
N LEU A 97 -1.19 11.84 -5.77
CA LEU A 97 -1.63 13.22 -6.02
C LEU A 97 -1.29 14.15 -4.84
N LYS A 98 -1.43 13.66 -3.60
CA LYS A 98 -1.17 14.44 -2.38
C LYS A 98 0.32 14.73 -2.16
N TYR A 99 1.20 13.77 -2.45
CA TYR A 99 2.60 13.81 -2.02
C TYR A 99 3.64 13.87 -3.15
N ASN A 100 3.24 13.59 -4.39
CA ASN A 100 4.14 13.46 -5.56
C ASN A 100 3.79 14.43 -6.70
N LEU A 101 3.09 15.53 -6.42
CA LEU A 101 2.74 16.60 -7.38
C LEU A 101 1.86 16.17 -8.57
N GLY A 102 1.43 14.90 -8.64
CA GLY A 102 0.60 14.39 -9.72
C GLY A 102 0.83 12.93 -10.05
N VAL A 103 0.02 12.43 -10.98
CA VAL A 103 0.23 11.16 -11.69
C VAL A 103 0.10 11.46 -13.17
N THR A 104 1.19 11.32 -13.91
CA THR A 104 1.23 11.58 -15.37
C THR A 104 1.76 10.39 -16.15
N ILE A 105 2.23 9.35 -15.46
CA ILE A 105 2.81 8.14 -16.05
C ILE A 105 2.24 6.90 -15.33
N LEU A 106 1.85 5.90 -16.11
CA LEU A 106 1.51 4.56 -15.62
C LEU A 106 2.61 3.56 -15.98
N LEU A 107 2.83 2.59 -15.08
CA LEU A 107 3.73 1.46 -15.28
C LEU A 107 2.92 0.16 -15.44
N PRO A 108 3.14 -0.64 -16.49
CA PRO A 108 2.34 -1.85 -16.75
C PRO A 108 2.33 -2.85 -15.58
N GLU A 109 1.17 -3.48 -15.34
CA GLU A 109 1.00 -4.40 -14.19
C GLU A 109 1.92 -5.64 -14.22
N ARG A 110 2.38 -6.03 -15.42
CA ARG A 110 3.32 -7.15 -15.63
C ARG A 110 4.70 -6.94 -15.00
N LEU A 111 5.05 -5.71 -14.62
CA LEU A 111 6.34 -5.40 -14.00
C LEU A 111 6.37 -5.72 -12.49
N PHE A 112 5.20 -5.98 -11.89
CA PHE A 112 5.05 -6.01 -10.44
C PHE A 112 4.55 -7.35 -9.91
N PRO A 113 4.95 -7.73 -8.69
CA PRO A 113 4.28 -8.80 -7.95
C PRO A 113 2.78 -8.52 -7.81
N PRO A 114 1.91 -9.53 -7.71
CA PRO A 114 0.46 -9.33 -7.86
C PRO A 114 -0.18 -8.31 -6.92
N ARG A 115 0.27 -8.22 -5.66
CA ARG A 115 -0.28 -7.32 -4.64
C ARG A 115 0.70 -6.20 -4.26
N PHE A 116 1.44 -5.68 -5.23
CA PHE A 116 2.46 -4.66 -5.02
C PHE A 116 2.04 -3.32 -5.61
N ILE A 117 2.46 -2.23 -4.97
CA ILE A 117 2.26 -0.86 -5.47
C ILE A 117 3.60 -0.13 -5.44
N THR A 118 3.90 0.63 -6.49
CA THR A 118 4.98 1.61 -6.48
C THR A 118 4.46 2.99 -6.83
N ILE A 119 4.99 4.00 -6.14
CA ILE A 119 4.71 5.42 -6.37
C ILE A 119 6.05 6.13 -6.56
N ALA A 120 6.17 6.84 -7.69
CA ALA A 120 7.31 7.68 -8.04
C ALA A 120 8.66 6.94 -8.11
N SER A 121 8.67 5.73 -8.66
CA SER A 121 9.90 4.95 -8.83
C SER A 121 10.76 5.52 -9.95
N SER A 122 12.06 5.72 -9.69
CA SER A 122 13.05 6.08 -10.70
C SER A 122 13.75 4.88 -11.35
N ASN A 123 13.25 3.66 -11.12
CA ASN A 123 13.90 2.43 -11.58
C ASN A 123 13.52 2.02 -13.02
N TYR A 124 12.65 2.80 -13.68
CA TYR A 124 12.07 2.47 -14.97
C TYR A 124 12.46 3.51 -16.01
N ASP A 125 12.60 3.07 -17.25
CA ASP A 125 12.91 3.91 -18.40
C ASP A 125 11.67 4.12 -19.29
N ASP A 126 11.85 4.95 -20.32
CA ASP A 126 10.78 5.38 -21.23
C ASP A 126 10.16 4.22 -22.03
N THR A 127 10.77 3.04 -22.07
CA THR A 127 10.23 1.88 -22.80
C THR A 127 9.03 1.23 -22.11
N VAL A 128 8.83 1.55 -20.82
CA VAL A 128 7.73 1.02 -20.00
C VAL A 128 6.93 2.11 -19.29
N GLU A 129 7.15 3.39 -19.63
CA GLU A 129 6.41 4.52 -19.10
C GLU A 129 5.32 4.99 -20.06
N TYR A 130 4.07 4.86 -19.62
CA TYR A 130 2.90 5.21 -20.43
C TYR A 130 2.31 6.51 -19.92
N SER A 131 2.40 7.57 -20.71
CA SER A 131 1.80 8.86 -20.36
C SER A 131 0.28 8.75 -20.25
N ILE A 132 -0.31 9.32 -19.21
CA ILE A 132 -1.76 9.34 -18.98
C ILE A 132 -2.29 10.79 -18.94
N SER A 133 -3.46 11.02 -19.54
CA SER A 133 -4.16 12.30 -19.46
C SER A 133 -4.90 12.44 -18.13
N GLN A 134 -5.19 13.67 -17.70
CA GLN A 134 -5.99 13.88 -16.50
C GLN A 134 -7.41 13.28 -16.63
N GLU A 135 -8.03 13.34 -17.81
CA GLU A 135 -9.33 12.71 -18.04
C GLU A 135 -9.28 11.19 -17.84
N ALA A 136 -8.23 10.52 -18.34
CA ALA A 136 -8.06 9.09 -18.15
C ALA A 136 -7.73 8.73 -16.69
N LEU A 137 -6.97 9.60 -15.99
CA LEU A 137 -6.71 9.43 -14.56
C LEU A 137 -8.01 9.53 -13.75
N GLU A 138 -8.90 10.47 -14.07
CA GLU A 138 -10.21 10.58 -13.41
C GLU A 138 -11.08 9.34 -13.67
N LYS A 139 -11.03 8.75 -14.88
CA LYS A 139 -11.71 7.48 -15.15
C LYS A 139 -11.21 6.36 -14.22
N LEU A 140 -9.89 6.23 -14.03
CA LEU A 140 -9.33 5.25 -13.07
C LEU A 140 -9.75 5.52 -11.60
N ARG A 141 -10.08 6.77 -11.28
CA ARG A 141 -10.52 7.19 -9.93
C ARG A 141 -12.02 7.01 -9.69
N ASP A 142 -12.79 6.64 -10.72
CA ASP A 142 -14.22 6.42 -10.60
C ASP A 142 -14.51 5.33 -9.54
N PRO A 143 -15.30 5.64 -8.49
CA PRO A 143 -15.65 4.67 -7.46
C PRO A 143 -16.52 3.52 -7.98
N GLU A 144 -17.24 3.72 -9.08
CA GLU A 144 -18.14 2.72 -9.67
C GLU A 144 -17.39 1.65 -10.50
N LEU A 145 -16.09 1.85 -10.77
CA LEU A 145 -15.26 0.82 -11.40
C LEU A 145 -15.04 -0.36 -10.45
N SER A 146 -15.50 -1.54 -10.89
CA SER A 146 -15.12 -2.83 -10.29
C SER A 146 -13.61 -3.06 -10.43
N THR A 147 -13.07 -4.00 -9.65
CA THR A 147 -11.65 -4.38 -9.76
C THR A 147 -11.30 -4.88 -11.16
N GLU A 148 -12.15 -5.70 -11.76
CA GLU A 148 -11.96 -6.24 -13.10
C GLU A 148 -11.98 -5.13 -14.16
N ALA A 149 -12.97 -4.23 -14.08
CA ALA A 149 -13.10 -3.09 -15.00
C ALA A 149 -11.93 -2.11 -14.86
N PHE A 150 -11.46 -1.87 -13.63
CA PHE A 150 -10.27 -1.08 -13.35
C PHE A 150 -9.04 -1.67 -14.02
N HIS A 151 -8.77 -2.97 -13.85
CA HIS A 151 -7.60 -3.61 -14.47
C HIS A 151 -7.70 -3.69 -16.00
N LEU A 152 -8.91 -3.84 -16.55
CA LEU A 152 -9.12 -3.72 -18.00
C LEU A 152 -8.71 -2.33 -18.49
N LEU A 153 -9.24 -1.27 -17.89
CA LEU A 153 -8.89 0.11 -18.24
C LEU A 153 -7.39 0.38 -18.04
N TYR A 154 -6.81 -0.08 -16.94
CA TYR A 154 -5.38 0.10 -16.64
C TYR A 154 -4.49 -0.55 -17.70
N ARG A 155 -4.83 -1.76 -18.14
CA ARG A 155 -4.11 -2.44 -19.23
C ARG A 155 -4.27 -1.71 -20.57
N ASP A 156 -5.46 -1.22 -20.89
CA ASP A 156 -5.68 -0.47 -22.13
C ASP A 156 -4.81 0.79 -22.16
N LEU A 157 -4.74 1.50 -21.02
CA LEU A 157 -3.90 2.69 -20.86
C LEU A 157 -2.39 2.39 -20.85
N THR A 158 -1.99 1.15 -20.55
CA THR A 158 -0.58 0.70 -20.52
C THR A 158 -0.22 -0.25 -21.66
N SER A 159 -1.05 -0.32 -22.70
CA SER A 159 -0.82 -1.12 -23.92
C SER A 159 -0.87 -0.28 -25.19
N ALA A 160 -1.52 0.90 -25.15
CA ALA A 160 -1.51 1.85 -26.25
C ALA A 160 -0.07 2.26 -26.61
N HIS A 161 0.25 2.22 -27.90
CA HIS A 161 1.58 2.51 -28.43
C HIS A 161 2.13 3.82 -27.88
N ILE A 162 3.35 3.76 -27.34
CA ILE A 162 4.19 4.93 -27.06
C ILE A 162 4.21 5.76 -28.34
N ASN A 163 3.48 6.87 -28.33
CA ASN A 163 3.40 7.76 -29.47
C ASN A 163 4.82 8.32 -29.67
N SER A 164 5.48 7.93 -30.75
CA SER A 164 6.91 8.19 -31.00
C SER A 164 7.25 9.67 -31.24
N GLU A 165 6.30 10.58 -31.05
CA GLU A 165 6.45 12.01 -31.33
C GLU A 165 7.29 12.78 -30.30
N ARG A 166 7.72 12.13 -29.20
CA ARG A 166 8.75 12.69 -28.30
C ARG A 166 10.17 12.20 -28.57
N ARG A 167 10.48 11.62 -29.74
CA ARG A 167 11.85 11.18 -30.07
C ARG A 167 12.84 12.28 -30.43
N TYR A 168 12.41 13.52 -30.70
CA TYR A 168 13.33 14.62 -30.99
C TYR A 168 12.72 15.98 -30.61
N ARG A 169 12.99 16.46 -29.39
CA ARG A 169 13.10 17.89 -29.07
C ARG A 169 14.10 18.09 -27.95
#